data_AF-A0A3D0T0Y9-F1
#
_entry.id   AF-A0A3D0T0Y9-F1
#
_cell.length_a   1.000
_cell.length_b   1.000
_cell.length_c   1.000
_cell.angle_alpha   90.00
_cell.angle_beta   90.00
_cell.angle_gamma   90.00
#
_symmetry.space_group_name_H-M   'P 1'
#
loop_
_entity.id
_entity.type
_entity.pdbx_description
1 polymer ?
#
loop_
_entity_poly.entity_id
_entity_poly.type
_entity_poly.pdbx_seq_one_letter_code
_entity_poly.pdbx_strand_id
1 'polypeptide(L)'
;MVERLLTPPAFAKRFNYLLLAPELAKAMVGRRAPGEVSYAESEQSFTRRQLLKVEKDAIKSKLETAKIQANYVQQINQQLHSVIDKKLLQTLADTQDVCENLLNWSEHTTNLIDLLATPSATISKVEAVAVNIPGLVDELLKQVNQPQYRRRDARGDVIAVDTLKTAL
;
A
#
# COMPACT_ATOMS: atom_id res chain seq x y z
N MET A 1 5.67 -17.48 41.28
CA MET A 1 4.91 -18.17 40.21
C MET A 1 5.65 -18.08 38.86
N VAL A 2 6.88 -18.60 38.75
CA VAL A 2 7.74 -18.39 37.55
C VAL A 2 7.89 -19.66 36.69
N GLU A 3 7.47 -20.84 37.16
CA GLU A 3 7.80 -22.11 36.48
C GLU A 3 6.88 -22.55 35.34
N ARG A 4 5.87 -21.76 34.92
CA ARG A 4 4.95 -22.19 33.84
C ARG A 4 5.34 -21.76 32.42
N LEU A 5 6.47 -21.07 32.21
CA LEU A 5 6.82 -20.49 30.91
C LEU A 5 7.71 -21.37 30.01
N LEU A 6 8.09 -22.58 30.44
CA LEU A 6 9.03 -23.44 29.70
C LEU A 6 8.39 -24.32 28.60
N THR A 7 7.06 -24.30 28.43
CA THR A 7 6.41 -25.00 27.31
C THR A 7 5.70 -24.02 26.39
N PRO A 8 6.07 -23.95 25.09
CA PRO A 8 5.38 -23.06 24.17
C PRO A 8 3.92 -23.52 24.04
N PRO A 9 2.92 -22.64 24.20
CA PRO A 9 1.51 -23.02 24.12
C PRO A 9 1.18 -23.61 22.74
N ALA A 10 0.09 -24.37 22.64
CA ALA A 10 -0.37 -24.94 21.37
C ALA A 10 -0.42 -23.89 20.25
N PHE A 11 -0.11 -24.29 19.00
CA PHE A 11 -0.01 -23.38 17.84
C PHE A 11 -1.24 -22.46 17.69
N ALA A 12 -2.45 -23.02 17.87
CA ALA A 12 -3.69 -22.24 17.83
C ALA A 12 -3.74 -21.09 18.85
N LYS A 13 -3.21 -21.30 20.06
CA LYS A 13 -3.14 -20.24 21.08
C LYS A 13 -2.14 -19.16 20.68
N ARG A 14 -0.97 -19.52 20.14
CA ARG A 14 0.04 -18.56 19.64
C ARG A 14 -0.52 -17.68 18.52
N PHE A 15 -1.25 -18.28 17.59
CA PHE A 15 -1.91 -17.56 16.49
C PHE A 15 -2.98 -16.59 17.02
N ASN A 16 -3.83 -17.03 17.94
CA ASN A 16 -4.82 -16.15 18.56
C ASN A 16 -4.17 -15.00 19.34
N TYR A 17 -3.06 -15.25 20.03
CA TYR A 17 -2.31 -14.18 20.71
C TYR A 17 -1.69 -13.18 19.73
N LEU A 18 -1.17 -13.63 18.58
CA LEU A 18 -0.66 -12.74 17.54
C LEU A 18 -1.75 -11.80 17.00
N LEU A 19 -2.96 -12.32 16.81
CA LEU A 19 -4.09 -11.55 16.28
C LEU A 19 -4.70 -10.59 17.32
N LEU A 20 -4.84 -11.03 18.56
CA LEU A 20 -5.50 -10.24 19.61
C LEU A 20 -4.57 -9.19 20.23
N ALA A 21 -3.29 -9.51 20.43
CA ALA A 21 -2.33 -8.61 21.05
C ALA A 21 -0.89 -9.01 20.65
N PRO A 22 -0.32 -8.39 19.59
CA PRO A 22 1.01 -8.75 19.11
C PRO A 22 2.11 -8.56 20.18
N GLU A 23 1.88 -7.71 21.18
CA GLU A 23 2.78 -7.51 22.31
C GLU A 23 2.89 -8.74 23.23
N LEU A 24 1.78 -9.47 23.44
CA LEU A 24 1.80 -10.71 24.23
C LEU A 24 2.53 -11.83 23.50
N ALA A 25 2.39 -11.90 22.17
CA ALA A 25 3.13 -12.85 21.34
C ALA A 25 4.65 -12.57 21.37
N LYS A 26 5.07 -11.30 21.36
CA LYS A 26 6.48 -10.91 21.51
C LYS A 26 7.04 -11.32 22.88
N ALA A 27 6.31 -11.04 23.96
CA ALA A 27 6.70 -11.44 25.32
C ALA A 27 6.86 -12.96 25.48
N MET A 28 5.96 -13.76 24.87
CA MET A 28 6.04 -15.24 24.90
C MET A 28 7.22 -15.81 24.11
N VAL A 29 7.70 -15.12 23.08
CA VAL A 29 8.89 -15.50 22.29
C VAL A 29 10.17 -14.98 22.97
N GLY A 30 10.06 -14.30 24.12
CA GLY A 30 11.18 -13.68 24.81
C GLY A 30 11.71 -12.42 24.12
N ARG A 31 10.96 -11.88 23.14
CA ARG A 31 11.27 -10.57 22.54
C ARG A 31 10.63 -9.48 23.41
N ARG A 32 11.48 -8.63 23.99
CA ARG A 32 11.05 -7.46 24.78
C ARG A 32 10.37 -6.43 23.88
N ALA A 33 9.34 -5.76 24.38
CA ALA A 33 8.70 -4.69 23.64
C ALA A 33 9.69 -3.52 23.42
N PRO A 34 9.62 -2.79 22.28
CA PRO A 34 10.45 -1.61 22.07
C PRO A 34 10.10 -0.54 23.13
N GLY A 35 10.92 -0.42 24.17
CA GLY A 35 10.69 0.44 25.33
C GLY A 35 10.68 -0.28 26.70
N GLU A 36 10.60 -1.61 26.73
CA GLU A 36 10.82 -2.39 27.96
C GLU A 36 12.31 -2.43 28.29
N VAL A 37 12.74 -1.52 29.14
CA VAL A 37 14.09 -1.52 29.71
C VAL A 37 14.04 -2.31 31.02
N SER A 38 14.85 -3.37 31.14
CA SER A 38 15.01 -4.08 32.42
C SER A 38 15.39 -3.08 33.51
N TYR A 39 14.96 -3.26 34.76
CA TYR A 39 15.37 -2.39 35.87
C TYR A 39 16.90 -2.28 35.98
N ALA A 40 17.65 -3.32 35.57
CA ALA A 40 19.10 -3.30 35.49
C ALA A 40 19.64 -2.38 34.38
N GLU A 41 18.91 -2.21 33.28
CA GLU A 41 19.29 -1.46 32.07
C GLU A 41 18.73 -0.03 32.06
N SER A 42 17.86 0.33 33.02
CA SER A 42 17.20 1.64 33.11
C SER A 42 18.17 2.75 33.50
N GLU A 43 18.01 3.96 32.95
CA GLU A 43 18.73 5.17 33.37
C GLU A 43 18.59 5.44 34.89
N GLN A 44 17.54 4.94 35.52
CA GLN A 44 17.32 5.00 36.97
C GLN A 44 18.25 4.10 37.81
N SER A 45 18.82 3.05 37.21
CA SER A 45 19.83 2.20 37.87
C SER A 45 21.21 2.87 37.85
N PHE A 46 21.51 3.60 36.76
CA PHE A 46 22.74 4.37 36.58
C PHE A 46 22.79 5.62 37.47
N THR A 47 21.65 6.28 37.75
CA THR A 47 21.61 7.48 38.59
C THR A 47 21.94 7.26 40.06
N ARG A 48 21.85 6.03 40.58
CA ARG A 48 22.26 5.71 41.97
C ARG A 48 23.77 5.44 42.13
N ARG A 49 24.52 5.20 41.04
CA ARG A 49 25.96 4.88 41.09
C ARG A 49 26.77 6.08 40.60
N GLN A 50 27.82 6.46 41.34
CA GLN A 50 28.82 7.39 40.81
C GLN A 50 29.64 6.69 39.73
N LEU A 51 29.33 6.99 38.48
CA LEU A 51 30.11 6.50 37.34
C LEU A 51 31.54 7.01 37.41
N LEU A 52 32.49 6.11 37.18
CA LEU A 52 33.90 6.47 37.05
C LEU A 52 34.09 7.32 35.78
N LYS A 53 35.11 8.18 35.77
CA LYS A 53 35.40 9.07 34.62
C LYS A 53 35.51 8.28 33.30
N VAL A 54 36.21 7.15 33.34
CA VAL A 54 36.39 6.25 32.19
C VAL A 54 35.08 5.68 31.65
N GLU A 55 34.10 5.40 32.52
CA GLU A 55 32.78 4.90 32.10
C GLU A 55 31.97 6.00 31.43
N LYS A 56 32.01 7.22 31.99
CA LYS A 56 31.35 8.39 31.37
C LYS A 56 31.92 8.66 29.98
N ASP A 57 33.23 8.58 29.83
CA ASP A 57 33.91 8.81 28.55
C ASP A 57 33.60 7.68 27.55
N ALA A 58 33.56 6.43 28.01
CA ALA A 58 33.15 5.29 27.18
C ALA A 58 31.69 5.40 26.70
N ILE A 59 30.76 5.82 27.57
CA ILE A 59 29.35 6.03 27.20
C ILE A 59 29.22 7.16 26.18
N LYS A 60 29.91 8.30 26.40
CA LYS A 60 29.91 9.41 25.45
C LYS A 60 30.44 8.99 24.09
N SER A 61 31.58 8.30 24.05
CA SER A 61 32.16 7.79 22.80
C SER A 61 31.24 6.79 22.10
N LYS A 62 30.55 5.91 22.84
CA LYS A 62 29.55 5.00 22.28
C LYS A 62 28.34 5.74 21.70
N LEU A 63 27.86 6.78 22.37
CA LEU A 63 26.75 7.61 21.87
C LEU A 63 27.17 8.42 20.63
N GLU A 64 28.38 8.96 20.62
CA GLU A 64 28.93 9.69 19.48
C GLU A 64 29.11 8.78 18.27
N THR A 65 29.66 7.59 18.45
CA THR A 65 29.80 6.60 17.36
C THR A 65 28.44 6.15 16.83
N ALA A 66 27.46 5.89 17.70
CA ALA A 66 26.10 5.58 17.28
C ALA A 66 25.45 6.73 16.49
N LYS A 67 25.65 7.99 16.90
CA LYS A 67 25.17 9.17 16.16
C LYS A 67 25.83 9.30 14.80
N ILE A 68 27.14 9.09 14.72
CA ILE A 68 27.89 9.12 13.45
C ILE A 68 27.36 8.06 12.49
N GLN A 69 27.16 6.83 12.98
CA GLN A 69 26.60 5.73 12.19
C GLN A 69 25.18 6.05 11.71
N ALA A 70 24.32 6.57 12.58
CA ALA A 70 22.96 6.95 12.22
C ALA A 70 22.94 8.07 11.15
N ASN A 71 23.79 9.09 11.31
CA ASN A 71 23.93 10.17 10.34
C ASN A 71 24.44 9.65 8.99
N TYR A 72 25.40 8.72 8.99
CA TYR A 72 25.92 8.12 7.78
C TYR A 72 24.84 7.33 7.02
N VAL A 73 24.05 6.52 7.72
CA VAL A 73 22.91 5.80 7.13
C VAL A 73 21.88 6.79 6.58
N GLN A 74 21.59 7.85 7.32
CA GLN A 74 20.66 8.88 6.88
C GLN A 74 21.16 9.59 5.60
N GLN A 75 22.45 9.91 5.50
CA GLN A 75 23.04 10.51 4.31
C GLN A 75 22.92 9.59 3.09
N ILE A 76 23.22 8.29 3.25
CA ILE A 76 23.06 7.31 2.16
C ILE A 76 21.60 7.22 1.73
N ASN A 77 20.67 7.13 2.67
CA ASN A 77 19.24 7.08 2.36
C ASN A 77 18.80 8.33 1.60
N GLN A 78 19.23 9.53 2.02
CA GLN A 78 18.92 10.78 1.31
C GLN A 78 19.46 10.78 -0.12
N GLN A 79 20.70 10.31 -0.32
CA GLN A 79 21.27 10.19 -1.66
C GLN A 79 20.46 9.21 -2.52
N LEU A 80 20.14 8.04 -1.98
CA LEU A 80 19.34 7.03 -2.66
C LEU A 80 17.94 7.57 -3.04
N HIS A 81 17.24 8.21 -2.10
CA HIS A 81 15.96 8.85 -2.37
C HIS A 81 16.08 9.91 -3.47
N SER A 82 17.11 10.76 -3.44
CA SER A 82 17.31 11.77 -4.49
C SER A 82 17.51 11.17 -5.88
N VAL A 83 18.16 10.00 -5.98
CA VAL A 83 18.36 9.28 -7.24
C VAL A 83 17.06 8.64 -7.71
N ILE A 84 16.31 8.03 -6.79
CA ILE A 84 14.99 7.44 -7.08
C ILE A 84 14.03 8.52 -7.56
N ASP A 85 13.95 9.65 -6.86
CA ASP A 85 13.07 10.76 -7.20
C ASP A 85 13.41 11.31 -8.58
N LYS A 86 14.71 11.47 -8.90
CA LYS A 86 15.13 11.88 -10.24
C LYS A 86 14.70 10.89 -11.31
N LYS A 87 14.87 9.59 -11.09
CA LYS A 87 14.46 8.56 -12.05
C LYS A 87 12.94 8.53 -12.21
N LEU A 88 12.19 8.59 -11.11
CA LEU A 88 10.73 8.65 -11.14
C LEU A 88 10.24 9.86 -11.93
N LEU A 89 10.81 11.05 -11.68
CA LEU A 89 10.45 12.25 -12.43
C LEU A 89 10.83 12.15 -13.91
N GLN A 90 11.96 11.53 -14.24
CA GLN A 90 12.34 11.29 -15.64
C GLN A 90 11.36 10.33 -16.35
N THR A 91 10.98 9.24 -15.69
CA THR A 91 10.01 8.28 -16.25
C THR A 91 8.62 8.91 -16.38
N LEU A 92 8.19 9.70 -15.39
CA LEU A 92 6.91 10.40 -15.44
C LEU A 92 6.87 11.57 -16.43
N ALA A 93 8.03 12.14 -16.78
CA ALA A 93 8.12 13.21 -17.76
C ALA A 93 7.82 12.72 -19.18
N ASP A 94 8.05 11.43 -19.46
CA ASP A 94 7.65 10.80 -20.71
C ASP A 94 6.17 10.40 -20.64
N THR A 95 5.30 11.36 -20.96
CA THR A 95 3.85 11.15 -20.88
C THR A 95 3.36 10.05 -21.82
N GLN A 96 4.04 9.83 -22.94
CA GLN A 96 3.64 8.81 -23.91
C GLN A 96 3.97 7.41 -23.40
N ASP A 97 5.19 7.22 -22.89
CA ASP A 97 5.60 5.95 -22.24
C ASP A 97 4.71 5.61 -21.04
N VAL A 98 4.33 6.62 -20.25
CA VAL A 98 3.38 6.43 -19.14
C VAL A 98 2.00 5.98 -19.63
N CYS A 99 1.46 6.60 -20.68
CA CYS A 99 0.16 6.22 -21.21
C CYS A 99 0.18 4.81 -21.82
N GLU A 100 1.20 4.49 -22.61
CA GLU A 100 1.27 3.22 -23.34
C GLU A 100 1.73 2.05 -22.46
N ASN A 101 2.79 2.21 -21.66
CA ASN A 101 3.41 1.10 -20.92
C ASN A 101 2.96 0.99 -19.46
N LEU A 102 2.70 2.11 -18.78
CA LEU A 102 2.27 2.08 -17.37
C LEU A 102 0.75 1.92 -17.24
N LEU A 103 -0.02 2.72 -17.99
CA LEU A 103 -1.48 2.72 -17.93
C LEU A 103 -2.11 1.74 -18.92
N ASN A 104 -1.32 1.26 -19.89
CA ASN A 104 -1.79 0.37 -20.95
C ASN A 104 -3.01 0.94 -21.70
N TRP A 105 -3.01 2.27 -21.88
CA TRP A 105 -4.06 2.95 -22.63
C TRP A 105 -3.79 2.77 -24.10
N SER A 106 -4.71 2.08 -24.78
CA SER A 106 -4.73 2.05 -26.23
C SER A 106 -5.08 3.43 -26.79
N GLU A 107 -4.62 3.73 -28.00
CA GLU A 107 -4.99 4.96 -28.73
C GLU A 107 -6.52 5.12 -28.85
N HIS A 108 -7.26 4.01 -28.91
CA HIS A 108 -8.73 4.05 -28.93
C HIS A 108 -9.32 4.48 -27.58
N THR A 109 -8.67 4.17 -26.48
CA THR A 109 -9.08 4.56 -25.12
C THR A 109 -8.91 6.07 -24.91
N THR A 110 -7.78 6.64 -25.32
CA THR A 110 -7.54 8.09 -25.22
C THR A 110 -8.51 8.87 -26.10
N ASN A 111 -8.73 8.42 -27.34
CA ASN A 111 -9.74 9.00 -28.25
C ASN A 111 -11.16 8.98 -27.65
N LEU A 112 -11.53 7.92 -26.94
CA LEU A 112 -12.83 7.83 -26.27
C LEU A 112 -12.92 8.82 -25.11
N ILE A 113 -11.87 8.97 -24.32
CA ILE A 113 -11.81 9.95 -23.22
C ILE A 113 -11.93 11.38 -23.77
N ASP A 114 -11.19 11.72 -24.83
CA ASP A 114 -11.24 13.04 -25.47
C ASP A 114 -12.62 13.34 -26.06
N LEU A 115 -13.25 12.33 -26.68
CA LEU A 115 -14.61 12.45 -27.18
C LEU A 115 -15.59 12.75 -26.05
N LEU A 116 -15.51 12.03 -24.92
CA LEU A 116 -16.39 12.22 -23.76
C LEU A 116 -16.14 13.55 -23.02
N ALA A 117 -14.92 14.08 -23.08
CA ALA A 117 -14.59 15.38 -22.52
C ALA A 117 -15.19 16.55 -23.33
N THR A 118 -15.60 16.31 -24.58
CA THR A 118 -16.14 17.33 -25.48
C THR A 118 -17.67 17.45 -25.34
N PRO A 119 -18.25 18.67 -25.27
CA PRO A 119 -19.70 18.85 -25.13
C PRO A 119 -20.55 18.36 -26.32
N SER A 120 -19.92 17.95 -27.42
CA SER A 120 -20.57 17.43 -28.65
C SER A 120 -20.48 15.91 -28.81
N ALA A 121 -20.28 15.18 -27.70
CA ALA A 121 -20.29 13.73 -27.67
C ALA A 121 -21.71 13.19 -27.94
N THR A 122 -21.95 12.67 -29.14
CA THR A 122 -23.20 11.99 -29.51
C THR A 122 -23.04 10.48 -29.36
N ILE A 123 -24.11 9.78 -28.98
CA ILE A 123 -24.14 8.31 -28.81
C ILE A 123 -23.52 7.59 -30.03
N SER A 124 -23.84 8.01 -31.25
CA SER A 124 -23.29 7.41 -32.48
C SER A 124 -21.78 7.57 -32.65
N LYS A 125 -21.18 8.65 -32.13
CA LYS A 125 -19.73 8.86 -32.15
C LYS A 125 -19.04 8.00 -31.09
N VAL A 126 -19.66 7.90 -29.90
CA VAL A 126 -19.15 7.08 -28.80
C VAL A 126 -19.15 5.60 -29.21
N GLU A 127 -20.23 5.13 -29.83
CA GLU A 127 -20.33 3.77 -30.39
C GLU A 127 -19.21 3.49 -31.42
N ALA A 128 -18.97 4.40 -32.36
CA ALA A 128 -17.96 4.22 -33.40
C ALA A 128 -16.54 4.06 -32.83
N VAL A 129 -16.24 4.68 -31.67
CA VAL A 129 -14.94 4.55 -31.00
C VAL A 129 -14.91 3.34 -30.06
N ALA A 130 -15.99 3.09 -29.31
CA ALA A 130 -16.09 2.02 -28.32
C ALA A 130 -15.94 0.62 -28.92
N VAL A 131 -16.39 0.40 -30.16
CA VAL A 131 -16.25 -0.89 -30.86
C VAL A 131 -14.78 -1.26 -31.11
N ASN A 132 -13.88 -0.28 -31.21
CA ASN A 132 -12.46 -0.52 -31.46
C ASN A 132 -11.68 -0.88 -30.18
N ILE A 133 -12.30 -0.80 -29.00
CA ILE A 133 -11.65 -1.13 -27.72
C ILE A 133 -11.96 -2.58 -27.38
N PRO A 134 -10.95 -3.47 -27.30
CA PRO A 134 -11.16 -4.88 -27.00
C PRO A 134 -11.83 -5.09 -25.64
N GLY A 135 -12.93 -5.85 -25.59
CA GLY A 135 -13.62 -6.24 -24.36
C GLY A 135 -14.54 -5.18 -23.74
N LEU A 136 -14.45 -3.91 -24.15
CA LEU A 136 -15.27 -2.82 -23.59
C LEU A 136 -16.76 -3.03 -23.85
N VAL A 137 -17.12 -3.47 -25.06
CA VAL A 137 -18.50 -3.72 -25.46
C VAL A 137 -19.14 -4.81 -24.60
N ASP A 138 -18.42 -5.91 -24.38
CA ASP A 138 -18.89 -7.05 -23.61
C ASP A 138 -19.06 -6.68 -22.13
N GLU A 139 -18.13 -5.90 -21.58
CA GLU A 139 -18.22 -5.39 -20.21
C GLU A 139 -19.38 -4.42 -20.03
N LEU A 140 -19.62 -3.51 -20.98
CA LEU A 140 -20.75 -2.60 -20.96
C LEU A 140 -22.09 -3.34 -21.02
N LEU A 141 -22.24 -4.30 -21.92
CA LEU A 141 -23.45 -5.12 -22.01
C LEU A 141 -23.67 -5.93 -20.73
N LYS A 142 -22.61 -6.50 -20.15
CA LYS A 142 -22.69 -7.19 -18.86
C LYS A 142 -23.13 -6.25 -17.74
N GLN A 143 -22.64 -5.01 -17.74
CA GLN A 143 -22.97 -4.01 -16.72
C GLN A 143 -24.42 -3.53 -16.83
N VAL A 144 -24.90 -3.20 -18.03
CA VAL A 144 -26.30 -2.79 -18.25
C VAL A 144 -27.29 -3.91 -17.93
N ASN A 145 -26.90 -5.17 -18.17
CA ASN A 145 -27.73 -6.33 -17.85
C ASN A 145 -27.68 -6.77 -16.38
N GLN A 146 -26.96 -6.05 -15.50
CA GLN A 146 -26.98 -6.28 -14.07
C GLN A 146 -28.38 -6.04 -13.49
N PRO A 147 -28.75 -6.73 -12.38
CA PRO A 147 -30.09 -6.67 -11.82
C PRO A 147 -30.54 -5.27 -11.40
N GLN A 148 -29.60 -4.34 -11.17
CA GLN A 148 -29.86 -2.96 -10.77
C GLN A 148 -30.36 -2.08 -11.92
N TYR A 149 -29.92 -2.34 -13.16
CA TYR A 149 -30.18 -1.51 -14.35
C TYR A 149 -31.17 -2.16 -15.33
N ARG A 150 -31.57 -3.40 -15.05
CA ARG A 150 -32.45 -4.20 -15.88
C ARG A 150 -33.85 -3.57 -15.99
N ARG A 151 -34.22 -3.16 -17.20
CA ARG A 151 -35.56 -2.65 -17.49
C ARG A 151 -36.57 -3.79 -17.52
N ARG A 152 -37.76 -3.54 -17.00
CA ARG A 152 -38.91 -4.45 -17.07
C ARG A 152 -39.95 -3.86 -18.00
N ASP A 153 -40.53 -4.70 -18.84
CA ASP A 153 -41.66 -4.32 -19.68
C ASP A 153 -42.92 -4.08 -18.82
N ALA A 154 -43.96 -3.45 -19.39
CA ALA A 154 -45.25 -3.21 -18.75
C ALA A 154 -45.95 -4.50 -18.26
N ARG A 155 -45.50 -5.67 -18.76
CA ARG A 155 -45.97 -7.01 -18.38
C ARG A 155 -45.12 -7.68 -17.29
N GLY A 156 -44.05 -7.03 -16.83
CA GLY A 156 -43.16 -7.53 -15.77
C GLY A 156 -41.99 -8.37 -16.26
N ASP A 157 -41.90 -8.64 -17.56
CA ASP A 157 -40.82 -9.42 -18.18
C ASP A 157 -39.52 -8.60 -18.31
N VAL A 158 -38.40 -9.31 -18.21
CA VAL A 158 -37.06 -8.72 -18.30
C VAL A 158 -36.70 -8.42 -19.75
N ILE A 159 -36.36 -7.17 -20.06
CA ILE A 159 -35.80 -6.79 -21.35
C ILE A 159 -34.28 -6.92 -21.26
N ALA A 160 -33.71 -7.90 -21.97
CA ALA A 160 -32.26 -8.01 -22.14
C ALA A 160 -31.78 -6.97 -23.16
N VAL A 161 -30.68 -6.29 -22.83
CA VAL A 161 -30.06 -5.29 -23.71
C VAL A 161 -28.91 -5.97 -24.45
N ASP A 162 -29.08 -6.18 -25.76
CA ASP A 162 -28.14 -6.93 -26.59
C ASP A 162 -27.32 -6.04 -27.54
N THR A 163 -27.75 -4.79 -27.76
CA THR A 163 -27.07 -3.87 -28.69
C THR A 163 -26.40 -2.71 -27.96
N LEU A 164 -25.25 -2.26 -28.47
CA LEU A 164 -24.49 -1.17 -27.87
C LEU A 164 -25.27 0.15 -27.89
N LYS A 165 -26.05 0.42 -28.95
CA LYS A 165 -26.96 1.59 -29.05
C LYS A 165 -28.02 1.64 -27.96
N THR A 166 -28.51 0.48 -27.53
CA THR A 166 -29.51 0.39 -26.46
C THR A 166 -28.88 0.41 -25.07
N ALA A 167 -27.57 0.16 -24.99
CA ALA A 167 -26.80 0.15 -23.75
C ALA A 167 -26.25 1.54 -23.36
N LEU A 168 -25.93 2.38 -24.35
CA LEU A 168 -25.53 3.79 -24.17
C LEU A 168 -26.74 4.71 -24.00
#